data_AF-H0A9Y2-F1
#
_entry.id   AF-H0A9Y2-F1
#
_cell.length_a   1.000
_cell.length_b   1.000
_cell.length_c   1.000
_cell.angle_alpha   90.00
_cell.angle_beta   90.00
_cell.angle_gamma   90.00
#
_symmetry.space_group_name_H-M   'P 1'
#
loop_
_entity.id
_entity.type
_entity.pdbx_description
1 polymer ?
#
loop_
_entity_poly.entity_id
_entity_poly.type
_entity_poly.pdbx_seq_one_letter_code
_entity_poly.pdbx_strand_id
1 'polypeptide(L)'
;MSQLISEADDEKLKKGLLFHDFAELYFNNPEIEEKLDKVKEIFIEEMREVSDDISLNQLETELDHGLKNLIKFIEGKGFSGNGYKTGSEENIFAEALEIDFEASSTEMYFKNNDKRIKGKIDLIKDPHHLVDFKSGRKKSRKEVVKSTRVETFEDSKFPDFQTLMYLSNHSENVKGPIKFTYFYFLSDLGDSLVGKDSETKTEITFYLKTFQKKASETELYEYLIKDVKKSNDRRRTLEALGYTGYRDFIQENKIPRVFDKEDFKETEFASKFIERCIEAKGDYKYVKKGAETALNKIVEYRNTNLFQDDVESFGEFVEEKISEIQDYEESGYPVKEKASELPMEDLIIE
;
A
#
# COMPACT_ATOMS: atom_id res chain seq x y z
N MET A 1 2.97 26.11 14.05
CA MET A 1 3.37 25.15 15.09
C MET A 1 4.11 24.02 14.40
N SER A 2 5.45 24.04 14.42
CA SER A 2 6.24 22.88 13.99
C SER A 2 6.08 21.80 15.04
N GLN A 3 5.57 20.63 14.67
CA GLN A 3 5.80 19.45 15.49
C GLN A 3 7.32 19.23 15.48
N LEU A 4 7.94 19.32 16.66
CA LEU A 4 9.30 18.86 16.87
C LEU A 4 9.29 17.35 16.55
N ILE A 5 9.82 17.00 15.39
CA ILE A 5 10.15 15.62 15.05
C ILE A 5 11.23 15.18 16.06
N SER A 6 11.13 13.95 16.58
CA SER A 6 12.18 13.45 17.46
C SER A 6 13.46 13.19 16.66
N GLU A 7 14.64 13.32 17.26
CA GLU A 7 15.92 13.03 16.57
C GLU A 7 15.92 11.64 15.90
N ALA A 8 15.28 10.65 16.54
CA ALA A 8 15.13 9.29 16.01
C ALA A 8 14.16 9.17 14.82
N ASP A 9 13.26 10.13 14.63
CA ASP A 9 12.38 10.21 13.46
C ASP A 9 13.08 10.96 12.31
N ASP A 10 13.88 11.99 12.61
CA ASP A 10 14.74 12.67 11.63
C ASP A 10 15.77 11.70 11.03
N GLU A 11 16.41 10.87 11.86
CA GLU A 11 17.33 9.82 11.41
C GLU A 11 16.66 8.87 10.41
N LYS A 12 15.47 8.36 10.73
CA LYS A 12 14.74 7.42 9.87
C LYS A 12 14.31 8.06 8.56
N LEU A 13 13.87 9.32 8.61
CA LEU A 13 13.45 10.08 7.43
C LEU A 13 14.65 10.31 6.51
N LYS A 14 15.77 10.82 7.03
CA LYS A 14 17.00 11.05 6.26
C LYS A 14 17.51 9.75 5.64
N LYS A 15 17.59 8.66 6.43
CA LYS A 15 17.97 7.33 5.91
C LYS A 15 17.06 6.87 4.77
N GLY A 16 15.75 7.04 4.93
CA GLY A 16 14.77 6.74 3.89
C GLY A 16 15.06 7.52 2.61
N LEU A 17 15.19 8.84 2.71
CA LEU A 17 15.48 9.71 1.57
C LEU A 17 16.76 9.30 0.83
N LEU A 18 17.85 9.04 1.55
CA LEU A 18 19.11 8.60 0.94
C LEU A 18 18.98 7.26 0.19
N PHE A 19 18.18 6.31 0.69
CA PHE A 19 17.92 5.09 -0.08
C PHE A 19 17.10 5.34 -1.35
N HIS A 20 16.16 6.30 -1.33
CA HIS A 20 15.40 6.69 -2.52
C HIS A 20 16.28 7.40 -3.54
N ASP A 21 17.12 8.34 -3.11
CA ASP A 21 18.09 9.03 -3.97
C ASP A 21 19.03 8.02 -4.63
N PHE A 22 19.52 7.01 -3.90
CA PHE A 22 20.30 5.95 -4.50
C PHE A 22 19.49 5.13 -5.53
N ALA A 23 18.24 4.76 -5.20
CA ALA A 23 17.40 3.98 -6.10
C ALA A 23 17.12 4.75 -7.41
N GLU A 24 16.86 6.05 -7.31
CA GLU A 24 16.72 6.95 -8.44
C GLU A 24 18.00 7.03 -9.27
N LEU A 25 19.15 7.28 -8.63
CA LEU A 25 20.43 7.42 -9.31
C LEU A 25 20.81 6.11 -10.03
N TYR A 26 20.68 4.96 -9.36
CA TYR A 26 21.01 3.66 -9.93
C TYR A 26 20.09 3.29 -11.10
N PHE A 27 18.79 3.59 -11.00
CA PHE A 27 17.86 3.33 -12.11
C PHE A 27 18.24 4.09 -13.38
N ASN A 28 18.63 5.36 -13.25
CA ASN A 28 18.99 6.21 -14.40
C ASN A 28 20.46 6.05 -14.82
N ASN A 29 21.36 5.62 -13.93
CA ASN A 29 22.80 5.44 -14.17
C ASN A 29 23.32 4.14 -13.53
N PRO A 30 23.04 2.95 -14.10
CA PRO A 30 23.44 1.67 -13.50
C PRO A 30 24.95 1.50 -13.28
N GLU A 31 25.79 2.21 -14.06
CA GLU A 31 27.25 2.23 -13.91
C GLU A 31 27.71 2.77 -12.54
N ILE A 32 26.82 3.41 -11.77
CA ILE A 32 27.10 3.81 -10.38
C ILE A 32 27.46 2.62 -9.48
N GLU A 33 27.13 1.39 -9.89
CA GLU A 33 27.56 0.16 -9.20
C GLU A 33 29.10 0.09 -9.03
N GLU A 34 29.87 0.63 -9.98
CA GLU A 34 31.33 0.69 -9.91
C GLU A 34 31.85 1.67 -8.84
N LYS A 35 30.99 2.57 -8.34
CA LYS A 35 31.30 3.60 -7.34
C LYS A 35 30.56 3.38 -6.02
N LEU A 36 30.07 2.17 -5.75
CA LEU A 36 29.28 1.90 -4.53
C LEU A 36 29.99 2.26 -3.22
N ASP A 37 31.30 2.04 -3.13
CA ASP A 37 32.03 2.40 -1.91
C ASP A 37 31.97 3.91 -1.65
N LYS A 38 32.03 4.72 -2.73
CA LYS A 38 31.89 6.18 -2.65
C LYS A 38 30.47 6.61 -2.29
N VAL A 39 29.46 5.91 -2.82
CA VAL A 39 28.05 6.13 -2.42
C VAL A 39 27.87 5.85 -0.93
N LYS A 40 28.44 4.77 -0.41
CA LYS A 40 28.36 4.45 1.02
C LYS A 40 29.08 5.49 1.88
N GLU A 41 30.24 5.97 1.46
CA GLU A 41 30.96 7.06 2.14
C GLU A 41 30.09 8.31 2.26
N ILE A 42 29.49 8.76 1.15
CA ILE A 42 28.56 9.91 1.13
C ILE A 42 27.35 9.64 2.04
N PHE A 43 26.76 8.45 1.95
CA PHE A 43 25.60 8.09 2.78
C PHE A 43 25.95 8.20 4.29
N ILE A 44 27.08 7.64 4.70
CA ILE A 44 27.53 7.68 6.09
C ILE A 44 27.81 9.13 6.53
N GLU A 45 28.44 9.93 5.68
CA GLU A 45 28.70 11.35 5.96
C GLU A 45 27.40 12.11 6.20
N GLU A 46 26.39 11.94 5.35
CA GLU A 46 25.07 12.55 5.49
C GLU A 46 24.31 12.10 6.74
N MET A 47 24.51 10.85 7.16
CA MET A 47 23.88 10.32 8.37
C MET A 47 24.57 10.76 9.66
N ARG A 48 25.85 11.14 9.62
CA ARG A 48 26.59 11.61 10.82
C ARG A 48 25.98 12.85 11.46
N GLU A 49 25.27 13.67 10.69
CA GLU A 49 24.61 14.87 11.22
C GLU A 49 23.44 14.55 12.15
N VAL A 50 22.85 13.35 12.00
CA VAL A 50 21.59 12.96 12.65
C VAL A 50 21.66 11.62 13.38
N SER A 51 22.85 11.00 13.47
CA SER A 51 23.04 9.68 14.06
C SER A 51 24.21 9.63 15.04
N ASP A 52 24.08 8.81 16.08
CA ASP A 52 25.18 8.48 16.98
C ASP A 52 26.10 7.38 16.41
N ASP A 53 27.28 7.22 17.00
CA ASP A 53 28.28 6.23 16.54
C ASP A 53 27.75 4.78 16.55
N ILE A 54 26.84 4.45 17.47
CA ILE A 54 26.27 3.10 17.56
C ILE A 54 25.34 2.84 16.37
N SER A 55 24.53 3.82 16.01
CA SER A 55 23.59 3.79 14.90
C SER A 55 24.33 3.76 13.56
N LEU A 56 25.43 4.51 13.44
CA LEU A 56 26.30 4.48 12.26
C LEU A 56 26.94 3.10 12.03
N ASN A 57 27.36 2.40 13.09
CA ASN A 57 27.90 1.04 12.96
C ASN A 57 26.84 0.04 12.46
N GLN A 58 25.58 0.20 12.89
CA GLN A 58 24.48 -0.64 12.38
C GLN A 58 24.15 -0.30 10.93
N LEU A 59 24.18 0.99 10.60
CA LEU A 59 23.90 1.52 9.28
C LEU A 59 24.80 0.91 8.20
N GLU A 60 26.09 0.71 8.44
CA GLU A 60 27.00 0.10 7.45
C GLU A 60 26.50 -1.25 6.94
N THR A 61 26.01 -2.10 7.85
CA THR A 61 25.45 -3.41 7.49
C THR A 61 24.12 -3.27 6.75
N GLU A 62 23.27 -2.34 7.18
CA GLU A 62 22.01 -2.05 6.49
C GLU A 62 22.25 -1.50 5.08
N LEU A 63 23.29 -0.68 4.88
CA LEU A 63 23.66 -0.10 3.60
C LEU A 63 24.07 -1.17 2.60
N ASP A 64 25.05 -2.01 2.97
CA ASP A 64 25.52 -3.08 2.09
C ASP A 64 24.37 -3.97 1.60
N HIS A 65 23.48 -4.32 2.54
CA HIS A 65 22.33 -5.18 2.25
C HIS A 65 21.25 -4.46 1.44
N GLY A 66 20.88 -3.25 1.85
CA GLY A 66 19.83 -2.45 1.22
C GLY A 66 20.17 -2.05 -0.21
N LEU A 67 21.39 -1.54 -0.45
CA LEU A 67 21.86 -1.15 -1.79
C LEU A 67 21.87 -2.36 -2.72
N LYS A 68 22.40 -3.50 -2.27
CA LYS A 68 22.40 -4.75 -3.05
C LYS A 68 20.98 -5.22 -3.41
N ASN A 69 20.04 -5.12 -2.48
CA ASN A 69 18.66 -5.50 -2.73
C ASN A 69 17.95 -4.55 -3.72
N LEU A 70 18.22 -3.24 -3.62
CA LEU A 70 17.73 -2.26 -4.59
C LEU A 70 18.28 -2.53 -5.99
N ILE A 71 19.60 -2.72 -6.13
CA ILE A 71 20.28 -3.07 -7.40
C ILE A 71 19.60 -4.29 -8.06
N LYS A 72 19.45 -5.38 -7.29
CA LYS A 72 18.82 -6.62 -7.76
C LYS A 72 17.35 -6.44 -8.16
N PHE A 73 16.64 -5.49 -7.56
CA PHE A 73 15.23 -5.25 -7.85
C PHE A 73 15.01 -4.34 -9.07
N ILE A 74 15.87 -3.32 -9.21
CA ILE A 74 15.71 -2.18 -10.13
C ILE A 74 16.11 -2.53 -11.58
N GLU A 75 16.41 -3.79 -11.89
CA GLU A 75 16.67 -4.24 -13.26
C GLU A 75 15.50 -3.93 -14.24
N GLY A 76 15.83 -3.33 -15.39
CA GLY A 76 14.93 -3.16 -16.54
C GLY A 76 14.92 -1.76 -17.15
N LYS A 77 13.96 -1.51 -18.05
CA LYS A 77 13.59 -0.17 -18.52
C LYS A 77 12.26 0.21 -17.85
N GLY A 78 12.18 1.39 -17.25
CA GLY A 78 10.92 1.89 -16.67
C GLY A 78 10.03 2.57 -17.71
N PHE A 79 8.90 3.08 -17.23
CA PHE A 79 7.93 3.79 -18.04
C PHE A 79 7.78 5.25 -17.59
N SER A 80 8.09 6.18 -18.49
CA SER A 80 7.75 7.59 -18.36
C SER A 80 6.25 7.78 -18.63
N GLY A 81 5.45 7.79 -17.56
CA GLY A 81 4.00 7.89 -17.65
C GLY A 81 3.49 9.29 -18.01
N ASN A 82 2.39 9.35 -18.76
CA ASN A 82 1.60 10.57 -18.92
C ASN A 82 1.00 10.99 -17.57
N GLY A 83 0.84 12.31 -17.35
CA GLY A 83 0.25 12.85 -16.11
C GLY A 83 1.23 13.05 -14.96
N TYR A 84 2.52 12.85 -15.21
CA TYR A 84 3.60 13.07 -14.25
C TYR A 84 4.60 14.10 -14.75
N LYS A 85 5.34 14.68 -13.82
CA LYS A 85 6.51 15.52 -14.08
C LYS A 85 7.69 14.96 -13.30
N THR A 86 8.89 15.17 -13.82
CA THR A 86 10.11 14.94 -13.04
C THR A 86 10.09 15.84 -11.82
N GLY A 87 10.49 15.29 -10.67
CA GLY A 87 10.72 16.09 -9.47
C GLY A 87 11.77 17.17 -9.74
N SER A 88 11.70 18.28 -9.00
CA SER A 88 12.73 19.33 -9.03
C SER A 88 13.71 19.22 -7.85
N GLU A 89 13.67 18.10 -7.12
CA GLU A 89 14.56 17.86 -5.98
C GLU A 89 15.90 17.37 -6.49
N GLU A 90 16.99 17.93 -5.94
CA GLU A 90 18.35 17.54 -6.28
C GLU A 90 18.68 16.21 -5.61
N ASN A 91 19.20 15.26 -6.40
CA ASN A 91 19.65 13.97 -5.91
C ASN A 91 21.04 14.12 -5.30
N ILE A 92 21.18 13.82 -4.01
CA ILE A 92 22.40 14.14 -3.27
C ILE A 92 23.64 13.41 -3.78
N PHE A 93 23.48 12.16 -4.21
CA PHE A 93 24.59 11.37 -4.75
C PHE A 93 24.99 11.87 -6.14
N ALA A 94 24.02 12.29 -6.94
CA ALA A 94 24.26 12.85 -8.25
C ALA A 94 25.05 14.16 -8.16
N GLU A 95 24.66 15.04 -7.24
CA GLU A 95 25.38 16.28 -6.95
C GLU A 95 26.80 16.00 -6.47
N ALA A 96 26.96 15.18 -5.42
CA ALA A 96 28.26 14.87 -4.83
C ALA A 96 29.23 14.14 -5.78
N LEU A 97 28.71 13.41 -6.77
CA LEU A 97 29.50 12.67 -7.75
C LEU A 97 29.60 13.37 -9.11
N GLU A 98 29.02 14.57 -9.24
CA GLU A 98 28.95 15.36 -10.47
C GLU A 98 28.35 14.55 -11.65
N ILE A 99 27.27 13.80 -11.38
CA ILE A 99 26.55 12.99 -12.37
C ILE A 99 25.26 13.72 -12.74
N ASP A 100 25.12 14.04 -14.02
CA ASP A 100 23.88 14.61 -14.56
C ASP A 100 23.00 13.50 -15.13
N PHE A 101 21.70 13.53 -14.80
CA PHE A 101 20.72 12.62 -15.38
C PHE A 101 19.32 13.22 -15.38
N GLU A 102 18.52 12.82 -16.38
CA GLU A 102 17.10 13.14 -16.43
C GLU A 102 16.30 11.97 -15.88
N ALA A 103 15.63 12.17 -14.74
CA ALA A 103 14.72 11.17 -14.18
C ALA A 103 13.63 10.83 -15.20
N SER A 104 13.47 9.55 -15.54
CA SER A 104 12.52 9.15 -16.58
C SER A 104 11.31 8.39 -16.04
N SER A 105 11.46 7.67 -14.92
CA SER A 105 10.40 6.83 -14.35
C SER A 105 10.43 6.78 -12.81
N THR A 106 11.34 7.53 -12.20
CA THR A 106 11.61 7.58 -10.77
C THR A 106 11.22 8.92 -10.20
N GLU A 107 10.84 8.95 -8.92
CA GLU A 107 10.49 10.18 -8.20
C GLU A 107 9.47 11.06 -8.95
N MET A 108 8.52 10.40 -9.62
CA MET A 108 7.58 11.03 -10.55
C MET A 108 6.49 11.78 -9.77
N TYR A 109 6.51 13.10 -9.85
CA TYR A 109 5.57 13.97 -9.16
C TYR A 109 4.26 14.14 -9.93
N PHE A 110 3.15 14.17 -9.21
CA PHE A 110 1.85 14.60 -9.73
C PHE A 110 1.15 15.56 -8.77
N LYS A 111 0.33 16.45 -9.36
CA LYS A 111 -0.63 17.28 -8.64
C LYS A 111 -1.94 17.25 -9.41
N ASN A 112 -2.95 16.63 -8.83
CA ASN A 112 -4.29 16.56 -9.38
C ASN A 112 -5.17 17.56 -8.63
N ASN A 113 -5.45 18.71 -9.27
CA ASN A 113 -6.22 19.79 -8.65
C ASN A 113 -7.70 19.42 -8.50
N ASP A 114 -8.26 18.65 -9.43
CA ASP A 114 -9.67 18.23 -9.40
C ASP A 114 -9.93 17.34 -8.18
N LYS A 115 -9.00 16.43 -7.89
CA LYS A 115 -9.05 15.54 -6.71
C LYS A 115 -8.39 16.12 -5.47
N ARG A 116 -7.81 17.32 -5.55
CA ARG A 116 -7.06 18.01 -4.47
C ARG A 116 -5.99 17.14 -3.81
N ILE A 117 -5.31 16.30 -4.58
CA ILE A 117 -4.23 15.41 -4.13
C ILE A 117 -2.92 15.71 -4.87
N LYS A 118 -1.79 15.44 -4.22
CA LYS A 118 -0.45 15.49 -4.81
C LYS A 118 0.40 14.37 -4.23
N GLY A 119 1.36 13.87 -4.99
CA GLY A 119 2.23 12.78 -4.55
C GLY A 119 3.45 12.63 -5.43
N LYS A 120 4.39 11.79 -4.97
CA LYS A 120 5.64 11.47 -5.66
C LYS A 120 5.82 9.95 -5.67
N ILE A 121 5.75 9.33 -6.84
CA ILE A 121 5.86 7.88 -6.97
C ILE A 121 7.33 7.51 -7.15
N ASP A 122 7.84 6.64 -6.28
CA ASP A 122 9.26 6.26 -6.29
C ASP A 122 9.70 5.63 -7.61
N LEU A 123 8.91 4.68 -8.13
CA LEU A 123 9.19 4.07 -9.44
C LEU A 123 7.91 3.63 -10.18
N ILE A 124 7.78 4.07 -11.42
CA ILE A 124 6.82 3.57 -12.40
C ILE A 124 7.53 2.53 -13.28
N LYS A 125 7.44 1.25 -12.89
CA LYS A 125 8.16 0.16 -13.56
C LYS A 125 7.60 -0.11 -14.96
N ASP A 126 6.27 -0.08 -15.10
CA ASP A 126 5.56 -0.14 -16.38
C ASP A 126 4.16 0.50 -16.23
N PRO A 127 3.37 0.70 -17.30
CA PRO A 127 2.03 1.33 -17.22
C PRO A 127 1.04 0.62 -16.28
N HIS A 128 1.31 -0.61 -15.88
CA HIS A 128 0.47 -1.39 -14.98
C HIS A 128 1.23 -1.84 -13.73
N HIS A 129 2.37 -1.22 -13.41
CA HIS A 129 3.20 -1.59 -12.26
C HIS A 129 3.85 -0.36 -11.60
N LEU A 130 3.31 -0.01 -10.44
CA LEU A 130 3.89 0.99 -9.54
C LEU A 130 4.68 0.32 -8.41
N VAL A 131 5.78 0.95 -8.02
CA VAL A 131 6.63 0.49 -6.92
C VAL A 131 6.84 1.62 -5.93
N ASP A 132 6.79 1.25 -4.66
CA ASP A 132 7.13 2.09 -3.52
C ASP A 132 8.19 1.37 -2.66
N PHE A 133 9.29 2.05 -2.39
CA PHE A 133 10.44 1.53 -1.64
C PHE A 133 10.22 1.78 -0.15
N LYS A 134 10.46 0.75 0.68
CA LYS A 134 10.28 0.85 2.13
C LYS A 134 11.50 0.29 2.88
N SER A 135 12.12 1.13 3.70
CA SER A 135 13.17 0.71 4.64
C SER A 135 12.64 0.00 5.88
N GLY A 136 11.33 0.11 6.15
CA GLY A 136 10.70 -0.45 7.34
C GLY A 136 10.42 -1.96 7.29
N ARG A 137 9.76 -2.46 8.33
CA ARG A 137 9.30 -3.86 8.39
C ARG A 137 8.27 -4.15 7.31
N LYS A 138 8.38 -5.33 6.69
CA LYS A 138 7.39 -5.82 5.74
C LYS A 138 6.03 -5.96 6.39
N LYS A 139 5.01 -5.37 5.73
CA LYS A 139 3.61 -5.60 6.05
C LYS A 139 3.04 -6.65 5.11
N SER A 140 2.17 -7.53 5.60
CA SER A 140 1.42 -8.45 4.75
C SER A 140 0.43 -7.68 3.86
N ARG A 141 0.04 -8.30 2.74
CA ARG A 141 -0.96 -7.75 1.82
C ARG A 141 -2.26 -7.33 2.52
N LYS A 142 -2.72 -8.13 3.48
CA LYS A 142 -3.94 -7.85 4.26
C LYS A 142 -3.76 -6.62 5.15
N GLU A 143 -2.61 -6.49 5.81
CA GLU A 143 -2.31 -5.33 6.67
C GLU A 143 -2.26 -4.05 5.85
N VAL A 144 -1.59 -4.08 4.69
CA VAL A 144 -1.51 -2.90 3.80
C VAL A 144 -2.90 -2.48 3.31
N VAL A 145 -3.68 -3.39 2.74
CA VAL A 145 -5.04 -3.07 2.26
C VAL A 145 -5.91 -2.54 3.39
N LYS A 146 -5.80 -3.13 4.60
CA LYS A 146 -6.54 -2.68 5.78
C LYS A 146 -6.17 -1.24 6.18
N SER A 147 -4.88 -0.90 6.21
CA SER A 147 -4.41 0.44 6.58
C SER A 147 -4.71 1.50 5.52
N THR A 148 -4.92 1.09 4.28
CA THR A 148 -5.12 1.99 3.15
C THR A 148 -6.59 2.34 2.90
N ARG A 149 -7.52 1.51 3.34
CA ARG A 149 -8.95 1.66 3.02
C ARG A 149 -9.69 2.52 4.05
N VAL A 150 -10.50 3.47 3.57
CA VAL A 150 -11.33 4.39 4.38
C VAL A 150 -12.22 3.63 5.39
N GLU A 151 -12.77 2.48 5.01
CA GLU A 151 -13.68 1.75 5.90
C GLU A 151 -12.97 0.93 6.99
N THR A 152 -11.64 0.78 6.93
CA THR A 152 -10.91 -0.12 7.83
C THR A 152 -9.65 0.49 8.45
N PHE A 153 -9.31 1.74 8.12
CA PHE A 153 -8.06 2.35 8.59
C PHE A 153 -8.07 2.62 10.09
N GLU A 154 -9.24 2.84 10.71
CA GLU A 154 -9.34 3.10 12.15
C GLU A 154 -8.92 1.88 12.99
N ASP A 155 -9.08 0.69 12.44
CA ASP A 155 -8.60 -0.55 13.03
C ASP A 155 -7.08 -0.77 12.80
N SER A 156 -6.39 0.17 12.15
CA SER A 156 -4.94 0.21 11.97
C SER A 156 -4.32 1.19 12.96
N LYS A 157 -3.14 0.86 13.49
CA LYS A 157 -2.38 1.77 14.34
C LYS A 157 -2.01 3.07 13.61
N PHE A 158 -1.73 2.97 12.31
CA PHE A 158 -1.39 4.10 11.46
C PHE A 158 -2.13 3.95 10.12
N PRO A 159 -3.00 4.91 9.74
CA PRO A 159 -3.58 4.96 8.41
C PRO A 159 -2.50 5.24 7.35
N ASP A 160 -2.66 4.68 6.16
CA ASP A 160 -1.72 4.83 5.05
C ASP A 160 -2.45 4.88 3.70
N PHE A 161 -2.89 6.08 3.33
CA PHE A 161 -3.63 6.34 2.09
C PHE A 161 -2.74 6.51 0.85
N GLN A 162 -1.42 6.34 0.99
CA GLN A 162 -0.45 6.61 -0.10
C GLN A 162 -0.80 5.82 -1.36
N THR A 163 -1.11 4.53 -1.21
CA THR A 163 -1.49 3.66 -2.34
C THR A 163 -2.76 4.14 -3.05
N LEU A 164 -3.84 4.47 -2.33
CA LEU A 164 -5.07 4.96 -2.98
C LEU A 164 -4.86 6.32 -3.64
N MET A 165 -4.05 7.18 -3.05
CA MET A 165 -3.69 8.46 -3.64
C MET A 165 -2.95 8.27 -4.98
N TYR A 166 -1.96 7.36 -5.03
CA TYR A 166 -1.20 7.08 -6.25
C TYR A 166 -2.08 6.42 -7.32
N LEU A 167 -2.89 5.43 -6.93
CA LEU A 167 -3.81 4.74 -7.83
C LEU A 167 -4.90 5.67 -8.36
N SER A 168 -5.39 6.60 -7.54
CA SER A 168 -6.41 7.57 -7.95
C SER A 168 -5.92 8.44 -9.11
N ASN A 169 -4.65 8.87 -9.08
CA ASN A 169 -4.07 9.61 -10.21
C ASN A 169 -3.68 8.69 -11.38
N HIS A 170 -3.01 7.57 -11.10
CA HIS A 170 -2.45 6.72 -12.14
C HIS A 170 -3.51 6.06 -13.02
N SER A 171 -4.63 5.64 -12.41
CA SER A 171 -5.73 4.95 -13.11
C SER A 171 -6.42 5.76 -14.19
N GLU A 172 -6.28 7.10 -14.19
CA GLU A 172 -6.78 7.97 -15.26
C GLU A 172 -6.03 7.78 -16.58
N ASN A 173 -4.81 7.28 -16.53
CA ASN A 173 -3.88 7.25 -17.67
C ASN A 173 -3.72 5.86 -18.30
N VAL A 174 -4.31 4.82 -17.71
CA VAL A 174 -4.04 3.43 -18.08
C VAL A 174 -5.32 2.58 -18.13
N LYS A 175 -5.30 1.47 -18.87
CA LYS A 175 -6.45 0.58 -19.05
C LYS A 175 -6.14 -0.83 -18.57
N GLY A 176 -6.88 -1.31 -17.56
CA GLY A 176 -6.69 -2.64 -17.01
C GLY A 176 -5.98 -2.62 -15.66
N PRO A 177 -5.87 -3.77 -14.97
CA PRO A 177 -5.42 -3.84 -13.58
C PRO A 177 -4.01 -3.27 -13.39
N ILE A 178 -3.78 -2.63 -12.25
CA ILE A 178 -2.49 -2.07 -11.84
C ILE A 178 -1.93 -2.89 -10.68
N LYS A 179 -0.68 -3.31 -10.75
CA LYS A 179 0.06 -3.87 -9.63
C LYS A 179 0.72 -2.74 -8.86
N PHE A 180 0.57 -2.77 -7.54
CA PHE A 180 1.28 -1.88 -6.63
C PHE A 180 2.19 -2.73 -5.74
N THR A 181 3.50 -2.47 -5.78
CA THR A 181 4.50 -3.25 -5.04
C THR A 181 5.14 -2.39 -3.98
N TYR A 182 5.02 -2.81 -2.74
CA TYR A 182 5.87 -2.35 -1.66
C TYR A 182 7.13 -3.22 -1.65
N PHE A 183 8.30 -2.62 -1.91
CA PHE A 183 9.58 -3.32 -1.87
C PHE A 183 10.32 -2.98 -0.58
N TYR A 184 10.38 -3.96 0.33
CA TYR A 184 10.99 -3.83 1.65
C TYR A 184 12.45 -4.28 1.63
N PHE A 185 13.34 -3.40 1.16
CA PHE A 185 14.72 -3.74 0.81
C PHE A 185 15.63 -4.09 2.01
N LEU A 186 15.19 -3.80 3.25
CA LEU A 186 15.88 -4.20 4.49
C LEU A 186 15.18 -5.35 5.24
N SER A 187 14.02 -5.80 4.78
CA SER A 187 13.18 -6.73 5.57
C SER A 187 13.75 -8.12 5.75
N ASP A 188 14.61 -8.54 4.83
CA ASP A 188 15.29 -9.83 4.81
C ASP A 188 16.65 -9.80 5.53
N LEU A 189 17.11 -8.66 6.05
CA LEU A 189 18.42 -8.55 6.67
C LEU A 189 18.64 -9.64 7.73
N GLY A 190 17.69 -9.82 8.65
CA GLY A 190 17.76 -10.87 9.68
C GLY A 190 17.75 -12.30 9.13
N ASP A 191 16.97 -12.56 8.08
CA ASP A 191 16.86 -13.89 7.46
C ASP A 191 18.09 -14.22 6.58
N SER A 192 18.65 -13.23 5.91
CA SER A 192 19.86 -13.34 5.08
C SER A 192 21.09 -13.71 5.92
N LEU A 193 21.20 -13.16 7.14
CA LEU A 193 22.23 -13.50 8.12
C LEU A 193 22.15 -14.97 8.58
N VAL A 194 20.98 -15.60 8.46
CA VAL A 194 20.72 -17.00 8.83
C VAL A 194 20.60 -17.91 7.59
N GLY A 195 20.80 -17.37 6.38
CA GLY A 195 20.76 -18.12 5.12
C GLY A 195 19.36 -18.59 4.70
N LYS A 196 18.30 -17.86 5.07
CA LYS A 196 16.93 -18.15 4.65
C LYS A 196 16.48 -17.24 3.51
N ASP A 197 15.82 -17.83 2.52
CA ASP A 197 15.06 -17.06 1.54
C ASP A 197 13.87 -16.39 2.24
N SER A 198 13.76 -15.08 2.06
CA SER A 198 12.63 -14.31 2.57
C SER A 198 12.04 -13.43 1.48
N GLU A 199 10.73 -13.25 1.55
CA GLU A 199 9.97 -12.51 0.56
C GLU A 199 10.01 -11.01 0.91
N THR A 200 10.76 -10.22 0.14
CA THR A 200 10.95 -8.77 0.35
C THR A 200 9.86 -7.89 -0.27
N LYS A 201 8.85 -8.50 -0.90
CA LYS A 201 7.80 -7.78 -1.65
C LYS A 201 6.43 -8.00 -1.03
N THR A 202 5.61 -6.96 -1.03
CA THR A 202 4.16 -7.09 -0.87
C THR A 202 3.49 -6.46 -2.07
N GLU A 203 2.89 -7.30 -2.90
CA GLU A 203 2.16 -6.87 -4.09
C GLU A 203 0.66 -6.85 -3.86
N ILE A 204 0.01 -5.77 -4.27
CA ILE A 204 -1.44 -5.60 -4.31
C ILE A 204 -1.87 -5.42 -5.76
N THR A 205 -2.98 -6.03 -6.15
CA THR A 205 -3.60 -5.73 -7.44
C THR A 205 -4.77 -4.77 -7.24
N PHE A 206 -4.75 -3.67 -7.97
CA PHE A 206 -5.85 -2.75 -8.11
C PHE A 206 -6.60 -3.04 -9.40
N TYR A 207 -7.92 -3.24 -9.29
CA TYR A 207 -8.79 -3.46 -10.44
C TYR A 207 -9.59 -2.19 -10.73
N LEU A 208 -9.52 -1.68 -11.98
CA LEU A 208 -10.30 -0.55 -12.48
C LEU A 208 -11.78 -0.94 -12.74
N LYS A 209 -12.41 -1.51 -11.72
CA LYS A 209 -13.81 -1.90 -11.67
C LYS A 209 -14.21 -2.08 -10.21
N THR A 210 -15.49 -1.95 -9.92
CA THR A 210 -16.02 -2.19 -8.57
C THR A 210 -15.84 -3.65 -8.15
N PHE A 211 -15.76 -3.88 -6.84
CA PHE A 211 -15.72 -5.25 -6.30
C PHE A 211 -16.91 -6.09 -6.77
N GLN A 212 -18.11 -5.50 -6.83
CA GLN A 212 -19.32 -6.16 -7.35
C GLN A 212 -19.10 -6.76 -8.75
N LYS A 213 -18.53 -5.97 -9.67
CA LYS A 213 -18.26 -6.41 -11.03
C LYS A 213 -17.21 -7.52 -11.04
N LYS A 214 -16.09 -7.32 -10.33
CA LYS A 214 -15.04 -8.34 -10.23
C LYS A 214 -15.56 -9.66 -9.65
N ALA A 215 -16.44 -9.60 -8.66
CA ALA A 215 -16.96 -10.77 -8.00
C ALA A 215 -17.84 -11.65 -8.91
N SER A 216 -18.43 -11.07 -9.95
CA SER A 216 -19.19 -11.83 -10.95
C SER A 216 -18.30 -12.51 -12.02
N GLU A 217 -17.01 -12.20 -12.07
CA GLU A 217 -16.10 -12.71 -13.09
C GLU A 217 -15.65 -14.15 -12.81
N THR A 218 -15.40 -14.91 -13.88
CA THR A 218 -14.94 -16.29 -13.79
C THR A 218 -13.65 -16.41 -12.96
N GLU A 219 -12.77 -15.42 -13.05
CA GLU A 219 -11.51 -15.40 -12.29
C GLU A 219 -11.72 -15.44 -10.77
N LEU A 220 -12.73 -14.72 -10.23
CA LEU A 220 -13.03 -14.82 -8.79
C LEU A 220 -13.62 -16.18 -8.48
N TYR A 221 -14.55 -16.69 -9.28
CA TYR A 221 -15.11 -18.02 -9.08
C TYR A 221 -14.02 -19.11 -9.06
N GLU A 222 -13.08 -19.06 -9.99
CA GLU A 222 -11.91 -19.95 -10.04
C GLU A 222 -11.04 -19.79 -8.79
N TYR A 223 -10.81 -18.55 -8.35
CA TYR A 223 -10.13 -18.29 -7.07
C TYR A 223 -10.84 -18.94 -5.87
N LEU A 224 -12.19 -19.00 -5.87
CA LEU A 224 -12.94 -19.65 -4.81
C LEU A 224 -12.79 -21.18 -4.84
N ILE A 225 -12.54 -21.82 -5.99
CA ILE A 225 -12.46 -23.29 -6.08
C ILE A 225 -11.04 -23.85 -6.21
N LYS A 226 -10.05 -23.00 -6.51
CA LYS A 226 -8.66 -23.43 -6.65
C LYS A 226 -8.03 -23.89 -5.33
N ASP A 227 -6.90 -24.56 -5.45
CA ASP A 227 -6.03 -25.00 -4.35
C ASP A 227 -6.69 -25.92 -3.31
N VAL A 228 -7.82 -26.55 -3.67
CA VAL A 228 -8.51 -27.52 -2.83
C VAL A 228 -8.97 -28.75 -3.63
N LYS A 229 -8.97 -29.91 -2.96
CA LYS A 229 -9.45 -31.18 -3.50
C LYS A 229 -10.94 -31.09 -3.84
N LYS A 230 -11.40 -31.87 -4.82
CA LYS A 230 -12.83 -31.96 -5.20
C LYS A 230 -13.76 -32.35 -4.05
N SER A 231 -13.25 -33.07 -3.04
CA SER A 231 -14.00 -33.45 -1.84
C SER A 231 -14.15 -32.32 -0.81
N ASN A 232 -13.46 -31.20 -0.98
CA ASN A 232 -13.56 -30.06 -0.06
C ASN A 232 -14.96 -29.45 -0.12
N ASP A 233 -15.56 -29.20 1.05
CA ASP A 233 -16.92 -28.68 1.21
C ASP A 233 -17.18 -27.45 0.31
N ARG A 234 -16.27 -26.47 0.30
CA ARG A 234 -16.39 -25.24 -0.51
C ARG A 234 -16.45 -25.53 -2.00
N ARG A 235 -15.46 -26.27 -2.51
CA ARG A 235 -15.37 -26.59 -3.94
C ARG A 235 -16.55 -27.43 -4.39
N ARG A 236 -16.90 -28.48 -3.64
CA ARG A 236 -18.03 -29.34 -3.93
C ARG A 236 -19.35 -28.57 -4.00
N THR A 237 -19.56 -27.62 -3.09
CA THR A 237 -20.75 -26.75 -3.08
C THR A 237 -20.76 -25.82 -4.29
N LEU A 238 -19.65 -25.12 -4.57
CA LEU A 238 -19.58 -24.19 -5.69
C LEU A 238 -19.61 -24.87 -7.07
N GLU A 239 -19.04 -26.07 -7.23
CA GLU A 239 -19.14 -26.86 -8.46
C GLU A 239 -20.57 -27.36 -8.68
N ALA A 240 -21.34 -27.63 -7.61
CA ALA A 240 -22.74 -27.99 -7.71
C ALA A 240 -23.64 -26.81 -8.11
N LEU A 241 -23.34 -25.61 -7.59
CA LEU A 241 -24.02 -24.36 -8.02
C LEU A 241 -23.64 -23.98 -9.46
N GLY A 242 -22.40 -24.28 -9.86
CA GLY A 242 -21.82 -23.90 -11.15
C GLY A 242 -21.48 -22.41 -11.25
N TYR A 243 -20.63 -22.05 -12.22
CA TYR A 243 -20.25 -20.65 -12.45
C TYR A 243 -21.47 -19.77 -12.79
N THR A 244 -22.38 -20.24 -13.63
CA THR A 244 -23.59 -19.50 -14.01
C THR A 244 -24.45 -19.18 -12.78
N GLY A 245 -24.77 -20.20 -11.96
CA GLY A 245 -25.57 -20.00 -10.75
C GLY A 245 -24.91 -19.07 -9.73
N TYR A 246 -23.58 -19.15 -9.61
CA TYR A 246 -22.78 -18.23 -8.80
C TYR A 246 -22.84 -16.79 -9.34
N ARG A 247 -22.53 -16.59 -10.62
CA ARG A 247 -22.50 -15.28 -11.26
C ARG A 247 -23.86 -14.59 -11.17
N ASP A 248 -24.92 -15.31 -11.51
CA ASP A 248 -26.28 -14.75 -11.54
C ASP A 248 -26.68 -14.31 -10.12
N PHE A 249 -26.38 -15.12 -9.10
CA PHE A 249 -26.58 -14.73 -7.70
C PHE A 249 -25.82 -13.44 -7.33
N ILE A 250 -24.53 -13.36 -7.68
CA ILE A 250 -23.73 -12.16 -7.42
C ILE A 250 -24.32 -10.95 -8.15
N GLN A 251 -24.78 -11.08 -9.40
CA GLN A 251 -25.33 -9.96 -10.16
C GLN A 251 -26.69 -9.48 -9.63
N GLU A 252 -27.51 -10.39 -9.11
CA GLU A 252 -28.84 -10.10 -8.56
C GLU A 252 -28.79 -9.51 -7.14
N ASN A 253 -27.72 -9.78 -6.39
CA ASN A 253 -27.59 -9.40 -4.99
C ASN A 253 -26.41 -8.45 -4.77
N LYS A 254 -26.68 -7.25 -4.25
CA LYS A 254 -25.63 -6.28 -3.90
C LYS A 254 -24.75 -6.85 -2.78
N ILE A 255 -23.46 -6.96 -3.03
CA ILE A 255 -22.48 -7.37 -2.01
C ILE A 255 -22.37 -6.24 -0.97
N PRO A 256 -22.55 -6.54 0.32
CA PRO A 256 -22.43 -5.52 1.37
C PRO A 256 -20.98 -5.04 1.51
N ARG A 257 -20.81 -3.78 1.93
CA ARG A 257 -19.51 -3.17 2.19
C ARG A 257 -19.01 -3.53 3.60
N VAL A 258 -18.83 -4.83 3.84
CA VAL A 258 -18.37 -5.39 5.11
C VAL A 258 -17.07 -6.15 4.86
N PHE A 259 -16.08 -5.91 5.72
CA PHE A 259 -14.71 -6.41 5.55
C PHE A 259 -14.29 -7.40 6.64
N ASP A 260 -15.02 -7.48 7.74
CA ASP A 260 -14.85 -8.57 8.70
C ASP A 260 -15.60 -9.82 8.24
N LYS A 261 -15.02 -11.00 8.50
CA LYS A 261 -15.58 -12.28 8.03
C LYS A 261 -16.80 -12.70 8.83
N GLU A 262 -16.82 -12.43 10.13
CA GLU A 262 -17.93 -12.77 11.01
C GLU A 262 -19.11 -11.86 10.71
N ASP A 263 -18.88 -10.54 10.66
CA ASP A 263 -19.92 -9.56 10.31
C ASP A 263 -20.52 -9.83 8.92
N PHE A 264 -19.70 -10.22 7.94
CA PHE A 264 -20.17 -10.52 6.59
C PHE A 264 -21.13 -11.71 6.55
N LYS A 265 -20.93 -12.73 7.40
CA LYS A 265 -21.80 -13.91 7.47
C LYS A 265 -23.16 -13.60 8.08
N GLU A 266 -23.27 -12.54 8.87
CA GLU A 266 -24.53 -12.10 9.48
C GLU A 266 -25.40 -11.27 8.51
N THR A 267 -24.88 -10.96 7.32
CA THR A 267 -25.61 -10.17 6.32
C THR A 267 -26.72 -10.96 5.63
N GLU A 268 -27.75 -10.25 5.14
CA GLU A 268 -28.81 -10.83 4.30
C GLU A 268 -28.24 -11.48 3.03
N PHE A 269 -27.19 -10.89 2.46
CA PHE A 269 -26.46 -11.44 1.31
C PHE A 269 -25.92 -12.85 1.60
N ALA A 270 -25.28 -13.04 2.75
CA ALA A 270 -24.72 -14.33 3.15
C ALA A 270 -25.82 -15.38 3.33
N SER A 271 -26.90 -15.04 4.01
CA SER A 271 -28.06 -15.92 4.20
C SER A 271 -28.65 -16.38 2.86
N LYS A 272 -28.91 -15.43 1.94
CA LYS A 272 -29.42 -15.74 0.59
C LYS A 272 -28.45 -16.61 -0.21
N PHE A 273 -27.14 -16.40 -0.07
CA PHE A 273 -26.15 -17.22 -0.78
C PHE A 273 -26.16 -18.67 -0.29
N ILE A 274 -26.28 -18.87 1.03
CA ILE A 274 -26.38 -20.19 1.63
C ILE A 274 -27.66 -20.88 1.16
N GLU A 275 -28.80 -20.19 1.19
CA GLU A 275 -30.08 -20.69 0.69
C GLU A 275 -29.97 -21.10 -0.79
N ARG A 276 -29.35 -20.26 -1.63
CA ARG A 276 -29.14 -20.58 -3.04
C ARG A 276 -28.29 -21.84 -3.25
N CYS A 277 -27.27 -22.04 -2.42
CA CYS A 277 -26.46 -23.27 -2.45
C CYS A 277 -27.26 -24.50 -1.99
N ILE A 278 -28.14 -24.33 -1.00
CA ILE A 278 -29.05 -25.38 -0.52
C ILE A 278 -30.06 -25.75 -1.60
N GLU A 279 -30.64 -24.80 -2.32
CA GLU A 279 -31.55 -25.08 -3.44
C GLU A 279 -30.85 -25.89 -4.55
N ALA A 280 -29.60 -25.54 -4.88
CA ALA A 280 -28.87 -26.19 -5.96
C ALA A 280 -28.42 -27.63 -5.63
N LYS A 281 -28.19 -27.95 -4.35
CA LYS A 281 -27.57 -29.23 -3.95
C LYS A 281 -28.33 -30.04 -2.89
N GLY A 282 -29.16 -29.41 -2.09
CA GLY A 282 -29.87 -29.96 -0.94
C GLY A 282 -29.34 -29.46 0.41
N ASP A 283 -30.18 -29.54 1.45
CA ASP A 283 -29.82 -29.13 2.82
C ASP A 283 -28.93 -30.18 3.50
N TYR A 284 -27.63 -30.10 3.23
CA TYR A 284 -26.62 -30.89 3.89
C TYR A 284 -25.67 -29.99 4.68
N LYS A 285 -25.18 -30.50 5.83
CA LYS A 285 -24.19 -29.81 6.67
C LYS A 285 -22.96 -29.32 5.88
N TYR A 286 -22.47 -30.12 4.92
CA TYR A 286 -21.32 -29.73 4.10
C TYR A 286 -21.65 -28.61 3.11
N VAL A 287 -22.91 -28.47 2.68
CA VAL A 287 -23.34 -27.40 1.77
C VAL A 287 -23.27 -26.05 2.48
N LYS A 288 -23.89 -25.96 3.67
CA LYS A 288 -23.86 -24.76 4.54
C LYS A 288 -22.43 -24.32 4.83
N LYS A 289 -21.60 -25.25 5.34
CA LYS A 289 -20.18 -25.00 5.62
C LYS A 289 -19.38 -24.60 4.37
N GLY A 290 -19.67 -25.23 3.23
CA GLY A 290 -19.02 -24.90 1.96
C GLY A 290 -19.34 -23.49 1.48
N ALA A 291 -20.60 -23.06 1.60
CA ALA A 291 -21.04 -21.70 1.30
C ALA A 291 -20.42 -20.66 2.24
N GLU A 292 -20.42 -20.89 3.55
CA GLU A 292 -19.73 -20.03 4.54
C GLU A 292 -18.23 -19.87 4.23
N THR A 293 -17.57 -20.97 3.88
CA THR A 293 -16.14 -20.93 3.53
C THR A 293 -15.91 -20.18 2.21
N ALA A 294 -16.86 -20.22 1.26
CA ALA A 294 -16.80 -19.42 0.05
C ALA A 294 -16.96 -17.92 0.37
N LEU A 295 -17.92 -17.54 1.22
CA LEU A 295 -18.11 -16.17 1.68
C LEU A 295 -16.84 -15.62 2.36
N ASN A 296 -16.21 -16.41 3.24
CA ASN A 296 -14.93 -16.07 3.86
C ASN A 296 -13.82 -15.80 2.83
N LYS A 297 -13.82 -16.53 1.70
CA LYS A 297 -12.84 -16.34 0.62
C LYS A 297 -13.15 -15.12 -0.25
N ILE A 298 -14.42 -14.76 -0.43
CA ILE A 298 -14.82 -13.50 -1.07
C ILE A 298 -14.29 -12.31 -0.26
N VAL A 299 -14.51 -12.32 1.06
CA VAL A 299 -13.98 -11.29 1.97
C VAL A 299 -12.45 -11.26 1.97
N GLU A 300 -11.79 -12.43 1.98
CA GLU A 300 -10.34 -12.51 1.89
C GLU A 300 -9.80 -11.91 0.58
N TYR A 301 -10.45 -12.19 -0.54
CA TYR A 301 -10.06 -11.60 -1.83
C TYR A 301 -10.22 -10.08 -1.82
N ARG A 302 -11.32 -9.56 -1.23
CA ARG A 302 -11.53 -8.12 -1.07
C ARG A 302 -10.50 -7.47 -0.16
N ASN A 303 -10.07 -8.16 0.89
CA ASN A 303 -9.07 -7.68 1.85
C ASN A 303 -7.62 -7.87 1.40
N THR A 304 -7.40 -8.34 0.17
CA THR A 304 -6.06 -8.52 -0.39
C THR A 304 -5.90 -7.80 -1.73
N ASN A 305 -6.92 -7.12 -2.21
CA ASN A 305 -6.88 -6.36 -3.45
C ASN A 305 -7.58 -5.02 -3.24
N LEU A 306 -7.35 -4.09 -4.16
CA LEU A 306 -8.06 -2.82 -4.22
C LEU A 306 -8.93 -2.76 -5.48
N PHE A 307 -9.99 -1.97 -5.43
CA PHE A 307 -11.02 -1.86 -6.45
C PHE A 307 -11.41 -0.41 -6.66
N GLN A 308 -12.08 -0.12 -7.77
CA GLN A 308 -12.51 1.24 -8.11
C GLN A 308 -13.33 1.89 -6.98
N ASP A 309 -14.17 1.12 -6.27
CA ASP A 309 -14.94 1.59 -5.12
C ASP A 309 -14.09 2.04 -3.93
N ASP A 310 -12.86 1.52 -3.79
CA ASP A 310 -11.92 1.98 -2.76
C ASP A 310 -11.35 3.37 -3.10
N VAL A 311 -11.07 3.63 -4.39
CA VAL A 311 -10.59 4.95 -4.87
C VAL A 311 -11.70 5.99 -4.82
N GLU A 312 -12.92 5.63 -5.18
CA GLU A 312 -14.10 6.50 -5.10
C GLU A 312 -14.33 6.96 -3.66
N SER A 313 -14.34 6.03 -2.70
CA SER A 313 -14.55 6.40 -1.29
C SER A 313 -13.37 7.11 -0.66
N PHE A 314 -12.15 6.88 -1.14
CA PHE A 314 -11.03 7.75 -0.78
C PHE A 314 -11.24 9.19 -1.27
N GLY A 315 -11.75 9.38 -2.50
CA GLY A 315 -12.10 10.69 -3.02
C GLY A 315 -13.16 11.40 -2.18
N GLU A 316 -14.27 10.70 -1.88
CA GLU A 316 -15.34 11.20 -1.00
C GLU A 316 -14.79 11.60 0.39
N PHE A 317 -13.93 10.76 0.96
CA PHE A 317 -13.28 11.03 2.24
C PHE A 317 -12.38 12.28 2.20
N VAL A 318 -11.59 12.47 1.14
CA VAL A 318 -10.77 13.68 0.98
C VAL A 318 -11.65 14.93 0.87
N GLU A 319 -12.74 14.87 0.13
CA GLU A 319 -13.68 15.99 0.02
C GLU A 319 -14.33 16.33 1.36
N GLU A 320 -14.77 15.32 2.11
CA GLU A 320 -15.29 15.47 3.47
C GLU A 320 -14.27 16.16 4.37
N LYS A 321 -13.02 15.69 4.41
CA LYS A 321 -11.98 16.28 5.26
C LYS A 321 -11.60 17.70 4.87
N ILE A 322 -11.65 18.03 3.58
CA ILE A 322 -11.45 19.42 3.17
C ILE A 322 -12.61 20.31 3.63
N SER A 323 -13.85 19.82 3.52
CA SER A 323 -15.02 20.55 4.02
C SER A 323 -14.94 20.77 5.53
N GLU A 324 -14.56 19.74 6.30
CA GLU A 324 -14.37 19.86 7.76
C GLU A 324 -13.32 20.92 8.12
N ILE A 325 -12.20 20.97 7.39
CA ILE A 325 -11.16 21.99 7.62
C ILE A 325 -11.69 23.39 7.31
N GLN A 326 -12.43 23.56 6.22
CA GLN A 326 -13.04 24.85 5.86
C GLN A 326 -14.06 25.31 6.91
N ASP A 327 -14.89 24.39 7.39
CA ASP A 327 -15.84 24.68 8.47
C ASP A 327 -15.11 25.12 9.74
N TYR A 328 -13.96 24.52 10.08
CA TYR A 328 -13.13 24.95 11.23
C TYR A 328 -12.42 26.29 11.00
N GLU A 329 -12.06 26.62 9.76
CA GLU A 329 -11.51 27.95 9.44
C GLU A 329 -12.57 29.06 9.68
N GLU A 330 -13.85 28.76 9.43
CA GLU A 330 -14.96 29.70 9.65
C GLU A 330 -15.47 29.72 11.10
N SER A 331 -15.62 28.55 11.72
CA SER A 331 -16.25 28.38 13.05
C SER A 331 -15.27 28.30 14.22
N GLY A 332 -13.97 28.19 13.92
CA GLY A 332 -12.90 27.97 14.88
C GLY A 332 -12.56 26.48 15.04
N TYR A 333 -11.27 26.19 15.24
CA TYR A 333 -10.79 24.83 15.47
C TYR A 333 -11.23 24.31 16.84
N PRO A 334 -11.52 23.00 16.97
CA PRO A 334 -11.87 22.39 18.25
C PRO A 334 -10.68 22.49 19.20
N VAL A 335 -10.83 23.29 20.26
CA VAL A 335 -9.91 23.30 21.39
C VAL A 335 -10.25 22.11 22.26
N LYS A 336 -9.37 21.10 22.34
CA LYS A 336 -9.50 20.07 23.37
C LYS A 336 -9.45 20.78 24.73
N GLU A 337 -10.57 20.82 25.46
CA GLU A 337 -10.54 21.18 26.87
C GLU A 337 -9.65 20.19 27.62
N LYS A 338 -8.41 20.61 27.87
CA LYS A 338 -7.56 20.27 29.01
C LYS A 338 -6.31 21.16 28.97
N ALA A 339 -6.51 22.44 29.25
CA ALA A 339 -5.45 23.42 29.52
C ALA A 339 -5.78 24.24 30.78
N SER A 340 -6.40 23.62 31.79
CA SER A 340 -6.83 24.31 33.02
C SER A 340 -6.43 23.62 34.33
N GLU A 341 -5.43 22.74 34.32
CA GLU A 341 -4.80 22.24 35.56
C GLU A 341 -3.27 22.25 35.49
N LEU A 342 -2.69 23.26 34.84
CA LEU A 342 -1.34 23.67 35.19
C LEU A 342 -1.49 24.84 36.16
N PRO A 343 -1.12 24.72 37.44
CA PRO A 343 -1.04 25.89 38.30
C PRO A 343 -0.09 26.88 37.63
N MET A 344 -0.60 28.06 37.34
CA MET A 344 0.24 29.23 37.06
C MET A 344 1.00 29.56 38.35
N GLU A 345 2.08 28.84 38.62
CA GLU A 345 3.14 29.30 39.49
C GLU A 345 4.42 29.31 38.65
N ASP A 346 5.07 30.47 38.68
CA ASP A 346 6.37 30.78 38.10
C ASP A 346 6.40 31.10 36.59
N LEU A 347 6.07 32.36 36.29
CA LEU A 347 6.92 33.29 35.52
C LEU A 347 6.24 34.67 35.42
N ILE A 348 6.15 35.36 36.56
CA ILE A 348 6.22 36.82 36.55
C ILE A 348 7.67 37.15 36.91
N ILE A 349 8.44 37.57 35.91
CA ILE A 349 9.71 38.26 36.13
C ILE A 349 9.33 39.72 36.39
N GLU A 350 9.50 40.19 37.62
CA GLU A 350 9.70 41.62 37.87
C GLU A 350 11.13 42.04 37.51
#